data_AF-A0AAN4YS03-F1
#
_entry.id   AF-A0AAN4YS03-F1
#
_cell.length_a   1.000
_cell.length_b   1.000
_cell.length_c   1.000
_cell.angle_alpha   90.00
_cell.angle_beta   90.00
_cell.angle_gamma   90.00
#
_symmetry.space_group_name_H-M   'P 1'
#
loop_
_entity.id
_entity.type
_entity.pdbx_description
1 polymer ?
#
loop_
_entity_poly.entity_id
_entity_poly.type
_entity_poly.pdbx_seq_one_letter_code
_entity_poly.pdbx_strand_id
1 'polypeptide(L)'
;MSLRRRVSQCTRIPESILAGERNLDTFSTAQRMSWAAERQTTRVEDLAYCLMGLFGVNMPLIYGEREAAFIRLQEEILKISEDHSLFAWKSSDTRNGLLATSPAAFIDSHDIVPCETFDTFGSPLIISGGGIHVDVCFVGLERIGLGLAVLQCKKLDGMSTSVAIFVQDTSLTFELERFKRVYCDDFRLVDLGRYHTHQCRMTRMCVQSGRITRVKSPRGDEEYNNLEPPHIYPNPIQTQTIEWGSPRVEVYLWLLLTRSNLGAALNAVSNGRTPLSWAAENGLENYVRILLRKGATIEVDSGLVEAPLSLASRNGHTATVRLLLDKGAGVDAKDHKGWTPLVHAILADKVSIVKMLLDYGADINASDKNARTPLMHAIKTQDTTTIKMILNENPDIEAKDDKGQTPLMHAIWTRHIAIINVILSKNPDIEARNREGQSPLIQAIMTQDTATIKVILRKNPNIEARDNKHRTPLMHALNIANRTIIRMLLKKNADIEARNEQGLTPLMLAIVETLNGHISCPTRKNIVEVLILHGADINAKNLHGETPLSIATKEGHGDIVELLLRNGAIRETTRQTPMARLARMSQQGMLKLFGSES
;
A
#
# COMPACT_ATOMS: atom_id res chain seq x y z
N MET A 1 -43.91 -63.96 -4.35
CA MET A 1 -43.51 -62.57 -4.02
C MET A 1 -44.77 -61.75 -3.82
N SER A 2 -44.96 -61.08 -2.68
CA SER A 2 -46.18 -60.29 -2.43
C SER A 2 -46.28 -59.11 -3.41
N LEU A 3 -47.50 -58.63 -3.72
CA LEU A 3 -47.69 -57.43 -4.53
C LEU A 3 -46.93 -56.23 -3.93
N ARG A 4 -46.96 -56.10 -2.60
CA ARG A 4 -46.21 -55.07 -1.85
C ARG A 4 -44.71 -55.16 -2.11
N ARG A 5 -44.12 -56.36 -2.04
CA ARG A 5 -42.69 -56.58 -2.32
C ARG A 5 -42.33 -56.27 -3.77
N ARG A 6 -43.21 -56.59 -4.73
CA ARG A 6 -43.01 -56.23 -6.15
C ARG A 6 -43.08 -54.71 -6.36
N VAL A 7 -44.08 -54.04 -5.77
CA VAL A 7 -44.21 -52.57 -5.86
C VAL A 7 -43.01 -51.88 -5.21
N SER A 8 -42.59 -52.35 -4.03
CA SER A 8 -41.39 -51.87 -3.34
C SER A 8 -40.13 -52.03 -4.19
N GLN A 9 -39.95 -53.17 -4.85
CA GLN A 9 -38.81 -53.37 -5.76
C GLN A 9 -38.84 -52.46 -6.99
N CYS A 10 -40.02 -52.17 -7.55
CA CYS A 10 -40.14 -51.32 -8.74
C CYS A 10 -40.08 -49.82 -8.43
N THR A 11 -40.57 -49.40 -7.26
CA THR A 11 -40.71 -47.98 -6.91
C THR A 11 -39.73 -47.54 -5.84
N ARG A 12 -38.99 -48.47 -5.23
CA ARG A 12 -38.15 -48.26 -4.04
C ARG A 12 -38.92 -47.74 -2.81
N ILE A 13 -40.26 -47.68 -2.87
CA ILE A 13 -41.12 -47.32 -1.73
C ILE A 13 -41.09 -48.46 -0.71
N PRO A 14 -40.70 -48.22 0.55
CA PRO A 14 -40.62 -49.27 1.57
C PRO A 14 -41.94 -50.01 1.78
N GLU A 15 -41.85 -51.32 2.04
CA GLU A 15 -43.04 -52.15 2.29
C GLU A 15 -43.85 -51.67 3.50
N SER A 16 -43.20 -51.05 4.49
CA SER A 16 -43.85 -50.46 5.67
C SER A 16 -44.78 -49.30 5.33
N ILE A 17 -44.45 -48.48 4.31
CA ILE A 17 -45.36 -47.44 3.81
C ILE A 17 -46.53 -48.06 3.07
N LEU A 18 -46.26 -49.05 2.21
CA LEU A 18 -47.29 -49.76 1.45
C LEU A 18 -48.24 -50.58 2.36
N ALA A 19 -47.78 -50.92 3.56
CA ALA A 19 -48.56 -51.58 4.61
C ALA A 19 -49.34 -50.60 5.51
N GLY A 20 -49.08 -49.30 5.41
CA GLY A 20 -49.65 -48.27 6.30
C GLY A 20 -49.03 -48.24 7.70
N GLU A 21 -47.88 -48.90 7.90
CA GLU A 21 -47.18 -48.99 9.19
C GLU A 21 -46.34 -47.74 9.49
N ARG A 22 -45.93 -46.99 8.45
CA ARG A 22 -45.18 -45.74 8.56
C ARG A 22 -45.74 -44.68 7.62
N ASN A 23 -45.66 -43.42 8.06
CA ASN A 23 -46.07 -42.26 7.28
C ASN A 23 -44.94 -41.75 6.38
N LEU A 24 -45.30 -41.00 5.32
CA LEU A 24 -44.37 -40.45 4.32
C LEU A 24 -43.36 -39.45 4.91
N ASP A 25 -43.78 -38.70 5.93
CA ASP A 25 -42.99 -37.71 6.67
C ASP A 25 -41.83 -38.32 7.46
N THR A 26 -41.87 -39.63 7.76
CA THR A 26 -40.77 -40.34 8.44
C THR A 26 -39.54 -40.57 7.55
N PHE A 27 -39.64 -40.26 6.25
CA PHE A 27 -38.57 -40.42 5.27
C PHE A 27 -38.06 -39.06 4.77
N SER A 28 -36.75 -39.01 4.54
CA SER A 28 -36.10 -37.81 4.02
C SER A 28 -36.62 -37.44 2.64
N THR A 29 -36.39 -36.19 2.27
CA THR A 29 -36.70 -35.66 0.95
C THR A 29 -35.90 -36.38 -0.12
N ALA A 30 -34.61 -36.64 0.10
CA ALA A 30 -33.79 -37.46 -0.79
C ALA A 30 -34.36 -38.88 -1.01
N GLN A 31 -34.78 -39.55 0.07
CA GLN A 31 -35.37 -40.88 0.01
C GLN A 31 -36.64 -40.87 -0.84
N ARG A 32 -37.54 -39.93 -0.58
CA ARG A 32 -38.80 -39.78 -1.32
C ARG A 32 -38.56 -39.44 -2.79
N MET A 33 -37.58 -38.58 -3.10
CA MET A 33 -37.17 -38.29 -4.48
C MET A 33 -36.63 -39.53 -5.20
N SER A 34 -35.85 -40.36 -4.51
CA SER A 34 -35.26 -41.58 -5.07
C SER A 34 -36.31 -42.60 -5.53
N TRP A 35 -37.54 -42.57 -4.96
CA TRP A 35 -38.64 -43.46 -5.36
C TRP A 35 -39.18 -43.18 -6.77
N ALA A 36 -38.81 -42.05 -7.35
CA ALA A 36 -39.11 -41.70 -8.73
C ALA A 36 -37.90 -41.75 -9.66
N ALA A 37 -36.71 -42.11 -9.16
CA ALA A 37 -35.46 -42.01 -9.93
C ALA A 37 -35.43 -42.87 -11.21
N GLU A 38 -36.11 -44.02 -11.20
CA GLU A 38 -36.17 -44.94 -12.35
C GLU A 38 -37.50 -44.86 -13.12
N ARG A 39 -38.37 -43.89 -12.79
CA ARG A 39 -39.66 -43.75 -13.46
C ARG A 39 -39.49 -43.29 -14.89
N GLN A 40 -40.25 -43.92 -15.79
CA GLN A 40 -40.33 -43.53 -17.20
C GLN A 40 -41.72 -42.96 -17.47
N THR A 41 -41.76 -41.78 -18.06
CA THR A 41 -43.01 -41.08 -18.41
C THR A 41 -42.97 -40.64 -19.86
N THR A 42 -44.15 -40.40 -20.46
CA THR A 42 -44.25 -39.89 -21.83
C THR A 42 -43.94 -38.41 -21.92
N ARG A 43 -44.28 -37.64 -20.88
CA ARG A 43 -43.89 -36.22 -20.73
C ARG A 43 -42.95 -36.06 -19.54
N VAL A 44 -41.95 -35.20 -19.67
CA VAL A 44 -40.94 -34.97 -18.63
C VAL A 44 -41.58 -34.36 -17.37
N GLU A 45 -42.59 -33.52 -17.56
CA GLU A 45 -43.35 -32.87 -16.48
C GLU A 45 -44.12 -33.86 -15.60
N ASP A 46 -44.49 -35.03 -16.14
CA ASP A 46 -45.23 -36.05 -15.37
C ASP A 46 -44.38 -36.63 -14.22
N LEU A 47 -43.04 -36.54 -14.32
CA LEU A 47 -42.12 -36.88 -13.22
C LEU A 47 -42.30 -35.94 -12.03
N ALA A 48 -42.52 -34.64 -12.27
CA ALA A 48 -42.81 -33.69 -11.20
C ALA A 48 -44.23 -33.91 -10.64
N TYR A 49 -45.23 -34.12 -11.50
CA TYR A 49 -46.62 -34.40 -11.08
C TYR A 49 -46.73 -35.59 -10.14
N CYS A 50 -46.04 -36.69 -10.46
CA CYS A 50 -46.14 -37.92 -9.65
C CYS A 50 -45.48 -37.81 -8.27
N LEU A 51 -44.66 -36.77 -8.05
CA LEU A 51 -44.00 -36.48 -6.78
C LEU A 51 -44.77 -35.45 -5.94
N MET A 52 -45.60 -34.58 -6.54
CA MET A 52 -46.39 -33.58 -5.80
C MET A 52 -47.16 -34.16 -4.62
N GLY A 53 -47.83 -35.30 -4.84
CA GLY A 53 -48.59 -36.01 -3.79
C GLY A 53 -47.72 -36.61 -2.68
N LEU A 54 -46.47 -36.99 -2.98
CA LEU A 54 -45.53 -37.53 -1.99
C LEU A 54 -44.98 -36.46 -1.04
N PHE A 55 -45.01 -35.20 -1.47
CA PHE A 55 -44.55 -34.05 -0.70
C PHE A 55 -45.67 -33.15 -0.20
N GLY A 56 -46.93 -33.44 -0.52
CA GLY A 56 -48.06 -32.60 -0.14
C GLY A 56 -48.03 -31.19 -0.77
N VAL A 57 -47.34 -31.04 -1.90
CA VAL A 57 -47.16 -29.77 -2.60
C VAL A 57 -48.25 -29.58 -3.63
N ASN A 58 -48.86 -28.39 -3.65
CA ASN A 58 -49.81 -28.00 -4.69
C ASN A 58 -49.20 -26.95 -5.63
N MET A 59 -49.17 -27.24 -6.92
CA MET A 59 -48.65 -26.35 -7.97
C MET A 59 -49.72 -26.12 -9.05
N PRO A 60 -49.88 -24.89 -9.55
CA PRO A 60 -50.56 -24.60 -10.81
C PRO A 60 -50.07 -25.49 -11.98
N LEU A 61 -50.85 -25.56 -13.07
CA LEU A 61 -50.49 -26.28 -14.31
C LEU A 61 -49.01 -26.12 -14.68
N ILE A 62 -48.29 -27.25 -14.76
CA ILE A 62 -46.85 -27.31 -15.09
C ILE A 62 -46.58 -27.77 -16.53
N TYR A 63 -47.62 -28.12 -17.30
CA TYR A 63 -47.46 -28.57 -18.69
C TYR A 63 -46.92 -27.45 -19.60
N GLY A 64 -45.81 -27.74 -20.28
CA GLY A 64 -45.08 -26.76 -21.09
C GLY A 64 -43.82 -26.22 -20.42
N GLU A 65 -43.61 -26.49 -19.13
CA GLU A 65 -42.41 -26.10 -18.39
C GLU A 65 -41.23 -27.06 -18.58
N ARG A 66 -41.47 -28.28 -19.13
CA ARG A 66 -40.44 -29.33 -19.30
C ARG A 66 -39.69 -29.59 -17.98
N GLU A 67 -38.36 -29.58 -17.99
CA GLU A 67 -37.52 -29.87 -16.81
C GLU A 67 -37.61 -28.77 -15.74
N ALA A 68 -38.07 -27.55 -16.10
CA ALA A 68 -38.31 -26.49 -15.13
C ALA A 68 -39.44 -26.84 -14.15
N ALA A 69 -40.37 -27.72 -14.53
CA ALA A 69 -41.42 -28.22 -13.64
C ALA A 69 -40.83 -28.94 -12.41
N PHE A 70 -39.74 -29.69 -12.60
CA PHE A 70 -39.08 -30.42 -11.51
C PHE A 70 -38.24 -29.50 -10.62
N ILE A 71 -37.59 -28.48 -11.19
CA ILE A 71 -36.91 -27.44 -10.41
C ILE A 71 -37.93 -26.69 -9.54
N ARG A 72 -39.05 -26.29 -10.12
CA ARG A 72 -40.15 -25.62 -9.43
C ARG A 72 -40.76 -26.48 -8.32
N LEU A 73 -40.93 -27.78 -8.54
CA LEU A 73 -41.34 -28.71 -7.47
C LEU A 73 -40.41 -28.63 -6.27
N GLN A 74 -39.09 -28.67 -6.50
CA GLN A 74 -38.09 -28.59 -5.44
C GLN A 74 -38.12 -27.22 -4.72
N GLU A 75 -38.36 -26.13 -5.45
CA GLU A 75 -38.57 -24.80 -4.86
C GLU A 75 -39.79 -24.78 -3.93
N GLU A 76 -40.92 -25.36 -4.33
CA GLU A 76 -42.10 -25.44 -3.46
C GLU A 76 -41.87 -26.35 -2.24
N ILE A 77 -41.13 -27.44 -2.39
CA ILE A 77 -40.72 -28.30 -1.27
C ILE A 77 -39.88 -27.50 -0.26
N LEU A 78 -38.91 -26.71 -0.75
CA LEU A 78 -38.05 -25.86 0.10
C LEU A 78 -38.82 -24.78 0.87
N LYS A 79 -40.01 -24.37 0.41
CA LYS A 79 -40.84 -23.40 1.16
C LYS A 79 -41.53 -24.02 2.37
N ILE A 80 -41.66 -25.35 2.41
CA ILE A 80 -42.40 -26.08 3.45
C ILE A 80 -41.52 -27.09 4.20
N SER A 81 -40.25 -27.24 3.84
CA SER A 81 -39.33 -28.24 4.38
C SER A 81 -37.93 -27.66 4.57
N GLU A 82 -37.35 -27.88 5.75
CA GLU A 82 -35.95 -27.55 6.10
C GLU A 82 -34.99 -28.73 5.81
N ASP A 83 -35.46 -29.78 5.16
CA ASP A 83 -34.68 -30.99 4.94
C ASP A 83 -33.59 -30.80 3.87
N HIS A 84 -32.34 -30.62 4.34
CA HIS A 84 -31.16 -30.45 3.50
C HIS A 84 -30.85 -31.66 2.60
N SER A 85 -31.44 -32.84 2.85
CA SER A 85 -31.25 -34.00 1.99
C SER A 85 -31.69 -33.75 0.55
N LEU A 86 -32.54 -32.76 0.29
CA LEU A 86 -32.90 -32.33 -1.06
C LEU A 86 -31.69 -31.99 -1.94
N PHE A 87 -30.59 -31.52 -1.35
CA PHE A 87 -29.37 -31.20 -2.09
C PHE A 87 -28.45 -32.41 -2.31
N ALA A 88 -28.73 -33.56 -1.71
CA ALA A 88 -27.98 -34.80 -1.91
C ALA A 88 -28.46 -35.51 -3.19
N TRP A 89 -27.96 -35.05 -4.35
CA TRP A 89 -28.22 -35.64 -5.66
C TRP A 89 -26.92 -35.71 -6.49
N LYS A 90 -26.85 -36.54 -7.52
CA LYS A 90 -25.71 -36.70 -8.43
C LYS A 90 -26.16 -36.66 -9.88
N SER A 91 -25.60 -35.78 -10.70
CA SER A 91 -25.92 -35.69 -12.13
C SER A 91 -24.87 -34.92 -12.92
N SER A 92 -24.62 -35.36 -14.14
CA SER A 92 -23.81 -34.64 -15.13
C SER A 92 -24.55 -33.48 -15.79
N ASP A 93 -25.88 -33.39 -15.61
CA ASP A 93 -26.68 -32.26 -16.08
C ASP A 93 -26.51 -31.08 -15.13
N THR A 94 -25.64 -30.16 -15.54
CA THR A 94 -25.17 -29.04 -14.73
C THR A 94 -25.69 -27.71 -15.24
N ARG A 95 -27.00 -27.58 -15.50
CA ARG A 95 -27.63 -26.28 -15.86
C ARG A 95 -27.62 -25.23 -14.73
N ASN A 96 -26.54 -25.22 -13.95
CA ASN A 96 -25.97 -24.18 -13.09
C ASN A 96 -26.78 -23.82 -11.84
N GLY A 97 -27.66 -24.70 -11.39
CA GLY A 97 -28.43 -24.55 -10.15
C GLY A 97 -27.91 -25.39 -8.98
N LEU A 98 -28.42 -25.11 -7.78
CA LEU A 98 -28.29 -25.98 -6.60
C LEU A 98 -29.28 -27.16 -6.63
N LEU A 99 -30.31 -27.07 -7.48
CA LEU A 99 -31.40 -28.04 -7.60
C LEU A 99 -31.19 -28.99 -8.79
N ALA A 100 -31.67 -30.23 -8.66
CA ALA A 100 -31.58 -31.23 -9.71
C ALA A 100 -32.55 -30.94 -10.87
N THR A 101 -32.26 -31.43 -12.06
CA THR A 101 -33.13 -31.27 -13.23
C THR A 101 -34.10 -32.46 -13.43
N SER A 102 -33.87 -33.57 -12.74
CA SER A 102 -34.67 -34.79 -12.84
C SER A 102 -34.59 -35.64 -11.56
N PRO A 103 -35.64 -36.43 -11.22
CA PRO A 103 -35.58 -37.41 -10.13
C PRO A 103 -34.46 -38.45 -10.27
N ALA A 104 -34.01 -38.73 -11.49
CA ALA A 104 -32.90 -39.66 -11.75
C ALA A 104 -31.63 -39.30 -10.98
N ALA A 105 -31.42 -38.00 -10.69
CA ALA A 105 -30.28 -37.54 -9.92
C ALA A 105 -30.26 -38.02 -8.46
N PHE A 106 -31.40 -38.50 -7.92
CA PHE A 106 -31.52 -38.99 -6.55
C PHE A 106 -31.38 -40.53 -6.43
N ILE A 107 -30.99 -41.23 -7.50
CA ILE A 107 -30.92 -42.70 -7.52
C ILE A 107 -30.02 -43.27 -6.41
N ASP A 108 -28.91 -42.59 -6.11
CA ASP A 108 -27.93 -42.96 -5.10
C ASP A 108 -28.21 -42.34 -3.73
N SER A 109 -29.41 -41.78 -3.52
CA SER A 109 -29.76 -41.00 -2.32
C SER A 109 -30.85 -41.66 -1.47
N HIS A 110 -31.12 -42.94 -1.75
CA HIS A 110 -32.16 -43.75 -1.11
C HIS A 110 -31.86 -44.11 0.36
N ASP A 111 -30.62 -43.91 0.81
CA ASP A 111 -30.14 -44.18 2.16
C ASP A 111 -29.67 -42.91 2.88
N ILE A 112 -29.96 -41.73 2.34
CA ILE A 112 -29.65 -40.44 2.98
C ILE A 112 -30.77 -40.06 3.93
N VAL A 113 -30.44 -39.86 5.20
CA VAL A 113 -31.38 -39.50 6.27
C VAL A 113 -31.00 -38.18 6.94
N PRO A 114 -31.97 -37.41 7.47
CA PRO A 114 -31.67 -36.17 8.17
C PRO A 114 -30.84 -36.45 9.44
N CYS A 115 -30.01 -35.50 9.82
CA CYS A 115 -29.20 -35.58 11.03
C CYS A 115 -28.99 -34.17 11.61
N GLU A 116 -29.22 -34.02 12.91
CA GLU A 116 -28.87 -32.79 13.62
C GLU A 116 -27.38 -32.77 13.89
N THR A 117 -26.62 -32.03 13.08
CA THR A 117 -25.15 -31.94 13.17
C THR A 117 -24.66 -30.60 13.72
N PHE A 118 -25.52 -29.57 13.73
CA PHE A 118 -25.20 -28.22 14.17
C PHE A 118 -26.42 -27.57 14.84
N ASP A 119 -26.17 -26.69 15.82
CA ASP A 119 -27.21 -25.84 16.42
C ASP A 119 -27.72 -24.82 15.40
N THR A 120 -28.78 -25.14 14.66
CA THR A 120 -29.54 -24.19 13.83
C THR A 120 -30.53 -23.36 14.66
N PHE A 121 -30.44 -23.38 16.00
CA PHE A 121 -31.33 -22.68 16.92
C PHE A 121 -31.38 -21.16 16.62
N GLY A 122 -32.30 -20.75 15.77
CA GLY A 122 -32.77 -19.37 15.70
C GLY A 122 -32.96 -18.72 14.33
N SER A 123 -32.74 -19.40 13.19
CA SER A 123 -32.99 -18.75 11.88
C SER A 123 -34.09 -19.45 11.09
N PRO A 124 -35.29 -18.86 10.97
CA PRO A 124 -36.34 -19.41 10.12
C PRO A 124 -35.93 -19.35 8.65
N LEU A 125 -36.44 -20.28 7.83
CA LEU A 125 -36.40 -20.20 6.37
C LEU A 125 -36.85 -18.80 5.89
N ILE A 126 -35.97 -18.09 5.18
CA ILE A 126 -36.30 -16.79 4.59
C ILE A 126 -36.56 -16.96 3.10
N ILE A 127 -37.76 -16.56 2.68
CA ILE A 127 -38.14 -16.46 1.27
C ILE A 127 -38.06 -14.98 0.89
N SER A 128 -37.23 -14.66 -0.10
CA SER A 128 -37.13 -13.30 -0.63
C SER A 128 -37.46 -13.27 -2.13
N GLY A 129 -37.61 -12.07 -2.70
CA GLY A 129 -37.79 -11.91 -4.15
C GLY A 129 -36.63 -12.46 -4.99
N GLY A 130 -35.49 -12.78 -4.38
CA GLY A 130 -34.32 -13.36 -5.04
C GLY A 130 -34.18 -14.88 -4.94
N GLY A 131 -34.93 -15.54 -4.05
CA GLY A 131 -34.81 -16.98 -3.83
C GLY A 131 -35.12 -17.42 -2.39
N ILE A 132 -34.79 -18.68 -2.10
CA ILE A 132 -34.98 -19.32 -0.79
C ILE A 132 -33.62 -19.40 -0.10
N HIS A 133 -33.53 -18.93 1.14
CA HIS A 133 -32.29 -18.89 1.91
C HIS A 133 -32.19 -20.09 2.84
N VAL A 134 -31.08 -20.81 2.75
CA VAL A 134 -30.79 -22.02 3.51
C VAL A 134 -29.47 -21.85 4.26
N ASP A 135 -29.48 -22.10 5.56
CA ASP A 135 -28.28 -21.99 6.39
C ASP A 135 -27.52 -23.33 6.38
N VAL A 136 -26.27 -23.32 5.91
CA VAL A 136 -25.43 -24.52 5.87
C VAL A 136 -24.08 -24.25 6.52
N CYS A 137 -23.42 -25.31 6.98
CA CYS A 137 -22.02 -25.23 7.36
C CYS A 137 -21.16 -25.19 6.10
N PHE A 138 -20.40 -24.12 5.93
CA PHE A 138 -19.47 -23.93 4.82
C PHE A 138 -18.02 -24.14 5.27
N VAL A 139 -17.25 -24.87 4.46
CA VAL A 139 -15.81 -25.09 4.64
C VAL A 139 -15.08 -24.67 3.38
N GLY A 140 -14.19 -23.68 3.47
CA GLY A 140 -13.39 -23.21 2.33
C GLY A 140 -12.30 -24.21 1.90
N LEU A 141 -12.02 -24.27 0.60
CA LEU A 141 -10.96 -25.11 0.01
C LEU A 141 -9.85 -24.26 -0.64
N GLU A 142 -8.75 -24.89 -1.04
CA GLU A 142 -7.55 -24.21 -1.56
C GLU A 142 -7.71 -23.51 -2.92
N ARG A 143 -8.88 -23.63 -3.56
CA ARG A 143 -9.22 -22.85 -4.76
C ARG A 143 -10.12 -21.70 -4.35
N ILE A 144 -9.79 -20.49 -4.80
CA ILE A 144 -10.55 -19.28 -4.47
C ILE A 144 -12.01 -19.45 -4.89
N GLY A 145 -12.93 -19.08 -3.98
CA GLY A 145 -14.37 -19.20 -4.20
C GLY A 145 -14.92 -20.62 -4.04
N LEU A 146 -14.08 -21.67 -3.93
CA LEU A 146 -14.53 -23.06 -3.81
C LEU A 146 -14.65 -23.48 -2.34
N GLY A 147 -15.73 -24.18 -2.01
CA GLY A 147 -15.91 -24.80 -0.69
C GLY A 147 -16.84 -25.99 -0.69
N LEU A 148 -16.98 -26.57 0.49
CA LEU A 148 -17.94 -27.63 0.81
C LEU A 148 -19.10 -27.02 1.60
N ALA A 149 -20.31 -27.22 1.12
CA ALA A 149 -21.53 -27.02 1.89
C ALA A 149 -21.90 -28.35 2.54
N VAL A 150 -21.74 -28.43 3.86
CA VAL A 150 -22.07 -29.61 4.66
C VAL A 150 -23.56 -29.55 5.01
N LEU A 151 -24.27 -30.57 4.56
CA LEU A 151 -25.71 -30.73 4.70
C LEU A 151 -26.03 -31.39 6.05
N GLN A 152 -27.23 -31.12 6.58
CA GLN A 152 -27.73 -31.72 7.82
C GLN A 152 -28.33 -33.10 7.54
N CYS A 153 -27.57 -33.96 6.87
CA CYS A 153 -27.96 -35.32 6.54
C CYS A 153 -26.74 -36.24 6.50
N LYS A 154 -26.98 -37.53 6.68
CA LYS A 154 -25.95 -38.58 6.69
C LYS A 154 -26.42 -39.82 5.93
N LYS A 155 -25.50 -40.71 5.63
CA LYS A 155 -25.81 -42.02 5.06
C LYS A 155 -26.24 -42.99 6.17
N LEU A 156 -27.18 -43.87 5.88
CA LEU A 156 -27.69 -44.90 6.80
C LEU A 156 -26.74 -46.12 6.91
N ASP A 157 -25.43 -45.92 6.84
CA ASP A 157 -24.40 -46.97 6.88
C ASP A 157 -23.78 -47.17 8.27
N GLY A 158 -24.26 -46.43 9.28
CA GLY A 158 -23.80 -46.51 10.67
C GLY A 158 -22.59 -45.63 10.98
N MET A 159 -22.00 -44.95 9.98
CA MET A 159 -20.90 -44.01 10.20
C MET A 159 -21.44 -42.61 10.53
N SER A 160 -20.75 -41.88 11.41
CA SER A 160 -21.11 -40.50 11.78
C SER A 160 -20.59 -39.47 10.76
N THR A 161 -20.78 -39.73 9.46
CA THR A 161 -20.32 -38.84 8.37
C THR A 161 -21.48 -38.04 7.80
N SER A 162 -21.28 -36.74 7.66
CA SER A 162 -22.26 -35.83 7.05
C SER A 162 -22.11 -35.82 5.53
N VAL A 163 -23.20 -35.61 4.81
CA VAL A 163 -23.15 -35.38 3.36
C VAL A 163 -22.71 -33.95 3.09
N ALA A 164 -21.82 -33.75 2.14
CA ALA A 164 -21.40 -32.43 1.69
C ALA A 164 -21.41 -32.34 0.16
N ILE A 165 -21.72 -31.15 -0.34
CA ILE A 165 -21.68 -30.85 -1.77
C ILE A 165 -20.62 -29.78 -2.05
N PHE A 166 -20.02 -29.84 -3.23
CA PHE A 166 -19.11 -28.78 -3.65
C PHE A 166 -19.91 -27.60 -4.20
N VAL A 167 -19.54 -26.42 -3.74
CA VAL A 167 -20.17 -25.17 -4.15
C VAL A 167 -19.10 -24.13 -4.44
N GLN A 168 -19.37 -23.29 -5.43
CA GLN A 168 -18.52 -22.17 -5.81
C GLN A 168 -19.26 -20.86 -5.58
N ASP A 169 -18.65 -19.95 -4.80
CA ASP A 169 -19.09 -18.57 -4.68
C ASP A 169 -18.87 -17.86 -6.03
N THR A 170 -19.96 -17.65 -6.75
CA THR A 170 -19.97 -17.01 -8.07
C THR A 170 -19.76 -15.51 -8.00
N SER A 171 -20.03 -14.92 -6.83
CA SER A 171 -19.96 -13.49 -6.65
C SER A 171 -18.52 -13.02 -6.46
N LEU A 172 -17.65 -13.89 -5.94
CA LEU A 172 -16.32 -13.52 -5.42
C LEU A 172 -16.38 -12.26 -4.53
N THR A 173 -17.53 -11.99 -3.94
CA THR A 173 -17.73 -10.92 -2.97
C THR A 173 -17.41 -11.42 -1.56
N PHE A 174 -17.20 -12.73 -1.39
CA PHE A 174 -16.90 -13.38 -0.11
C PHE A 174 -17.98 -13.13 0.96
N GLU A 175 -19.12 -12.57 0.55
CA GLU A 175 -20.36 -12.51 1.33
C GLU A 175 -20.93 -13.91 1.51
N LEU A 176 -20.53 -14.84 0.63
CA LEU A 176 -20.94 -16.24 0.65
C LEU A 176 -22.47 -16.37 0.60
N GLU A 177 -23.12 -15.61 -0.28
CA GLU A 177 -24.59 -15.67 -0.45
C GLU A 177 -24.98 -16.42 -1.72
N ARG A 178 -24.22 -16.23 -2.81
CA ARG A 178 -24.58 -16.72 -4.15
C ARG A 178 -23.64 -17.82 -4.61
N PHE A 179 -24.10 -19.04 -4.43
CA PHE A 179 -23.35 -20.23 -4.81
C PHE A 179 -23.94 -20.91 -6.02
N LYS A 180 -23.05 -21.47 -6.85
CA LYS A 180 -23.40 -22.52 -7.81
C LYS A 180 -22.86 -23.86 -7.34
N ARG A 181 -23.57 -24.94 -7.63
CA ARG A 181 -23.04 -26.29 -7.42
C ARG A 181 -21.98 -26.58 -8.49
N VAL A 182 -20.90 -27.24 -8.08
CA VAL A 182 -19.84 -27.75 -8.96
C VAL A 182 -19.53 -29.20 -8.60
N TYR A 183 -18.84 -29.95 -9.45
CA TYR A 183 -18.58 -31.39 -9.25
C TYR A 183 -19.88 -32.18 -9.00
N CYS A 184 -20.89 -31.95 -9.85
CA CYS A 184 -22.25 -32.44 -9.65
C CYS A 184 -22.41 -33.96 -9.77
N ASP A 185 -21.41 -34.66 -10.30
CA ASP A 185 -21.41 -36.12 -10.42
C ASP A 185 -21.25 -36.84 -9.07
N ASP A 186 -20.93 -36.12 -7.98
CA ASP A 186 -20.79 -36.70 -6.65
C ASP A 186 -21.28 -35.78 -5.53
N PHE A 187 -21.54 -36.39 -4.37
CA PHE A 187 -21.59 -35.71 -3.08
C PHE A 187 -20.68 -36.49 -2.12
N ARG A 188 -19.97 -35.78 -1.24
CA ARG A 188 -18.92 -36.36 -0.40
C ARG A 188 -19.45 -36.69 0.98
N LEU A 189 -18.91 -37.75 1.58
CA LEU A 189 -19.11 -38.05 2.99
C LEU A 189 -17.96 -37.44 3.78
N VAL A 190 -18.29 -36.54 4.71
CA VAL A 190 -17.33 -35.74 5.46
C VAL A 190 -17.48 -36.03 6.95
N ASP A 191 -16.37 -36.40 7.57
CA ASP A 191 -16.24 -36.53 9.02
C ASP A 191 -15.87 -35.18 9.62
N LEU A 192 -16.86 -34.49 10.19
CA LEU A 192 -16.71 -33.18 10.81
C LEU A 192 -15.79 -33.21 12.04
N GLY A 193 -15.60 -34.37 12.69
CA GLY A 193 -14.68 -34.52 13.82
C GLY A 193 -13.21 -34.29 13.45
N ARG A 194 -12.88 -34.30 12.15
CA ARG A 194 -11.54 -34.01 11.64
C ARG A 194 -11.29 -32.52 11.39
N TYR A 195 -12.31 -31.69 11.45
CA TYR A 195 -12.22 -30.24 11.23
C TYR A 195 -12.20 -29.51 12.56
N HIS A 196 -11.46 -28.40 12.60
CA HIS A 196 -11.53 -27.47 13.70
C HIS A 196 -12.82 -26.64 13.61
N THR A 197 -13.39 -26.28 14.76
CA THR A 197 -14.64 -25.51 14.85
C THR A 197 -14.62 -24.19 14.07
N HIS A 198 -13.45 -23.55 13.97
CA HIS A 198 -13.29 -22.29 13.23
C HIS A 198 -13.29 -22.46 11.70
N GLN A 199 -13.02 -23.67 11.18
CA GLN A 199 -13.10 -23.97 9.73
C GLN A 199 -14.53 -24.19 9.27
N CYS A 200 -15.42 -24.52 10.20
CA CYS A 200 -16.84 -24.74 9.97
C CYS A 200 -17.58 -23.42 10.22
N ARG A 201 -17.98 -22.73 9.15
CA ARG A 201 -18.72 -21.47 9.23
C ARG A 201 -20.16 -21.64 8.80
N MET A 202 -21.09 -21.38 9.70
CA MET A 202 -22.50 -21.25 9.32
C MET A 202 -22.67 -20.07 8.35
N THR A 203 -23.26 -20.38 7.21
CA THR A 203 -23.34 -19.51 6.04
C THR A 203 -24.72 -19.63 5.42
N ARG A 204 -25.33 -18.49 5.11
CA ARG A 204 -26.64 -18.43 4.46
C ARG A 204 -26.49 -18.48 2.96
N MET A 205 -26.91 -19.58 2.36
CA MET A 205 -26.90 -19.78 0.91
C MET A 205 -28.25 -19.41 0.31
N CYS A 206 -28.26 -18.64 -0.77
CA CYS A 206 -29.46 -18.35 -1.53
C CYS A 206 -29.64 -19.33 -2.69
N VAL A 207 -30.71 -20.12 -2.65
CA VAL A 207 -31.21 -20.93 -3.76
C VAL A 207 -32.04 -20.03 -4.67
N GLN A 208 -31.50 -19.63 -5.81
CA GLN A 208 -32.14 -18.69 -6.74
C GLN A 208 -33.35 -19.34 -7.43
N SER A 209 -34.50 -18.65 -7.47
CA SER A 209 -35.72 -19.15 -8.11
C SER A 209 -35.68 -19.05 -9.64
N GLY A 210 -36.16 -20.08 -10.33
CA GLY A 210 -36.02 -20.34 -11.78
C GLY A 210 -36.68 -19.36 -12.77
N ARG A 211 -37.27 -18.24 -12.32
CA ARG A 211 -37.74 -17.17 -13.24
C ARG A 211 -36.60 -16.27 -13.76
N ILE A 212 -35.38 -16.39 -13.22
CA ILE A 212 -34.24 -15.48 -13.47
C ILE A 212 -33.09 -16.16 -14.28
N THR A 213 -33.19 -17.46 -14.58
CA THR A 213 -32.14 -18.21 -15.30
C THR A 213 -32.23 -18.07 -16.83
N ARG A 214 -32.23 -16.82 -17.33
CA ARG A 214 -31.80 -16.50 -18.70
C ARG A 214 -30.67 -15.47 -18.67
N VAL A 215 -29.68 -15.71 -17.81
CA VAL A 215 -28.39 -15.03 -17.96
C VAL A 215 -27.61 -15.81 -19.01
N LYS A 216 -27.46 -15.22 -20.21
CA LYS A 216 -26.38 -15.62 -21.13
C LYS A 216 -25.07 -15.41 -20.38
N SER A 217 -24.38 -16.49 -20.03
CA SER A 217 -23.04 -16.37 -19.47
C SER A 217 -22.07 -15.88 -20.57
N PRO A 218 -21.23 -14.87 -20.29
CA PRO A 218 -20.04 -14.61 -21.08
C PRO A 218 -19.01 -15.70 -20.80
N ARG A 219 -18.68 -16.48 -21.85
CA ARG A 219 -17.50 -17.37 -22.01
C ARG A 219 -16.60 -17.46 -20.75
N GLY A 220 -16.76 -18.50 -19.94
CA GLY A 220 -15.86 -18.80 -18.81
C GLY A 220 -16.28 -19.94 -17.87
N ASP A 221 -17.53 -20.42 -17.92
CA ASP A 221 -18.11 -21.25 -16.86
C ASP A 221 -17.82 -22.77 -16.88
N GLU A 222 -17.07 -23.28 -17.86
CA GLU A 222 -16.81 -24.73 -18.01
C GLU A 222 -15.55 -25.25 -17.27
N GLU A 223 -14.83 -24.41 -16.52
CA GLU A 223 -13.52 -24.82 -15.99
C GLU A 223 -13.57 -25.85 -14.85
N TYR A 224 -14.53 -25.82 -13.93
CA TYR A 224 -14.46 -26.66 -12.71
C TYR A 224 -14.92 -28.11 -12.90
N ASN A 225 -15.95 -28.35 -13.70
CA ASN A 225 -16.47 -29.72 -13.93
C ASN A 225 -15.54 -30.57 -14.80
N ASN A 226 -14.59 -29.94 -15.51
CA ASN A 226 -13.57 -30.60 -16.32
C ASN A 226 -12.24 -30.84 -15.58
N LEU A 227 -12.13 -30.38 -14.33
CA LEU A 227 -10.95 -30.57 -13.48
C LEU A 227 -11.20 -31.70 -12.48
N GLU A 228 -10.16 -32.40 -12.03
CA GLU A 228 -10.31 -33.34 -10.92
C GLU A 228 -10.77 -32.61 -9.64
N PRO A 229 -11.73 -33.17 -8.88
CA PRO A 229 -12.15 -32.63 -7.60
C PRO A 229 -10.93 -32.48 -6.67
N PRO A 230 -10.75 -31.32 -6.01
CA PRO A 230 -9.60 -31.14 -5.14
C PRO A 230 -9.62 -32.13 -3.97
N HIS A 231 -8.44 -32.54 -3.53
CA HIS A 231 -8.29 -33.30 -2.30
C HIS A 231 -8.81 -32.51 -1.11
N ILE A 232 -9.67 -33.15 -0.32
CA ILE A 232 -10.26 -32.57 0.88
C ILE A 232 -9.31 -32.85 2.04
N TYR A 233 -8.51 -31.86 2.40
CA TYR A 233 -7.68 -31.92 3.60
C TYR A 233 -8.48 -31.38 4.80
N PRO A 234 -8.59 -32.11 5.92
CA PRO A 234 -9.21 -31.58 7.14
C PRO A 234 -8.43 -30.38 7.71
N ASN A 235 -7.14 -30.30 7.38
CA ASN A 235 -6.24 -29.26 7.85
C ASN A 235 -5.47 -28.66 6.66
N PRO A 236 -6.13 -27.91 5.76
CA PRO A 236 -5.50 -27.53 4.50
C PRO A 236 -4.22 -26.75 4.72
N ILE A 237 -4.17 -25.85 5.71
CA ILE A 237 -2.99 -25.03 5.98
C ILE A 237 -2.94 -24.63 7.46
N GLN A 238 -1.95 -25.13 8.21
CA GLN A 238 -1.53 -24.57 9.50
C GLN A 238 -0.96 -23.16 9.28
N THR A 239 -1.83 -22.18 9.05
CA THR A 239 -1.43 -20.77 8.94
C THR A 239 -1.77 -20.07 10.23
N GLN A 240 -0.94 -20.27 11.25
CA GLN A 240 -0.82 -19.25 12.27
C GLN A 240 -0.16 -17.98 11.70
N THR A 241 0.56 -18.11 10.58
CA THR A 241 1.30 -17.01 9.94
C THR A 241 1.08 -17.00 8.44
N ILE A 242 0.50 -15.93 7.89
CA ILE A 242 0.32 -15.77 6.44
C ILE A 242 1.65 -15.36 5.81
N GLU A 243 2.10 -16.08 4.79
CA GLU A 243 3.28 -15.74 3.99
C GLU A 243 2.90 -14.81 2.84
N TRP A 244 2.97 -13.49 3.08
CA TRP A 244 2.58 -12.46 2.10
C TRP A 244 3.40 -12.45 0.79
N GLY A 245 4.57 -13.08 0.76
CA GLY A 245 5.41 -13.21 -0.43
C GLY A 245 5.08 -14.43 -1.30
N SER A 246 4.16 -15.30 -0.86
CA SER A 246 3.79 -16.50 -1.61
C SER A 246 2.88 -16.16 -2.79
N PRO A 247 3.04 -16.83 -3.96
CA PRO A 247 2.08 -16.70 -5.07
C PRO A 247 0.68 -17.23 -4.71
N ARG A 248 0.53 -17.94 -3.57
CA ARG A 248 -0.74 -18.46 -3.07
C ARG A 248 -1.39 -17.57 -2.00
N VAL A 249 -0.92 -16.33 -1.83
CA VAL A 249 -1.42 -15.41 -0.80
C VAL A 249 -2.93 -15.17 -0.85
N GLU A 250 -3.51 -15.08 -2.03
CA GLU A 250 -4.96 -14.94 -2.19
C GLU A 250 -5.73 -16.18 -1.71
N VAL A 251 -5.14 -17.38 -1.83
CA VAL A 251 -5.71 -18.61 -1.26
C VAL A 251 -5.68 -18.55 0.27
N TYR A 252 -4.58 -18.09 0.87
CA TYR A 252 -4.53 -17.91 2.33
C TYR A 252 -5.57 -16.91 2.80
N LEU A 253 -5.77 -15.80 2.07
CA LEU A 253 -6.75 -14.78 2.39
C LEU A 253 -8.19 -15.30 2.22
N TRP A 254 -8.46 -16.07 1.16
CA TRP A 254 -9.72 -16.79 0.97
C TRP A 254 -10.02 -17.73 2.13
N LEU A 255 -9.07 -18.60 2.47
CA LEU A 255 -9.21 -19.55 3.58
C LEU A 255 -9.35 -18.85 4.93
N LEU A 256 -8.74 -17.68 5.11
CA LEU A 256 -8.96 -16.85 6.30
C LEU A 256 -10.43 -16.38 6.34
N LEU A 257 -10.93 -15.76 5.27
CA LEU A 257 -12.28 -15.18 5.20
C LEU A 257 -13.44 -16.18 5.33
N THR A 258 -13.17 -17.46 5.09
CA THR A 258 -14.15 -18.55 5.23
C THR A 258 -14.27 -19.07 6.66
N ARG A 259 -13.41 -18.67 7.59
CA ARG A 259 -13.46 -19.09 9.01
C ARG A 259 -14.57 -18.37 9.79
N SER A 260 -15.09 -19.02 10.84
CA SER A 260 -16.15 -18.49 11.70
C SER A 260 -15.63 -17.53 12.80
N ASN A 261 -14.47 -17.82 13.39
CA ASN A 261 -13.84 -16.96 14.40
C ASN A 261 -12.64 -16.20 13.81
N LEU A 262 -12.93 -15.06 13.21
CA LEU A 262 -11.94 -14.23 12.52
C LEU A 262 -11.08 -13.36 13.45
N GLY A 263 -11.50 -13.19 14.72
CA GLY A 263 -11.01 -12.22 15.71
C GLY A 263 -9.56 -11.73 15.55
N ALA A 264 -8.62 -12.30 16.32
CA ALA A 264 -7.22 -11.89 16.29
C ALA A 264 -6.54 -12.12 14.92
N ALA A 265 -7.07 -13.02 14.09
CA ALA A 265 -6.45 -13.40 12.83
C ALA A 265 -6.56 -12.31 11.74
N LEU A 266 -7.64 -11.51 11.74
CA LEU A 266 -7.76 -10.37 10.82
C LEU A 266 -6.75 -9.26 11.07
N ASN A 267 -6.24 -9.18 12.30
CA ASN A 267 -5.32 -8.14 12.75
C ASN A 267 -3.92 -8.72 13.03
N ALA A 268 -3.72 -10.01 12.75
CA ALA A 268 -2.43 -10.67 12.94
C ALA A 268 -1.39 -10.02 12.03
N VAL A 269 -0.28 -9.62 12.65
CA VAL A 269 0.86 -9.04 11.94
C VAL A 269 1.82 -10.15 11.56
N SER A 270 2.07 -10.31 10.27
CA SER A 270 3.09 -11.21 9.72
C SER A 270 3.98 -10.42 8.76
N ASN A 271 5.30 -10.50 8.93
CA ASN A 271 6.28 -9.79 8.10
C ASN A 271 5.95 -8.29 7.90
N GLY A 272 5.51 -7.61 8.97
CA GLY A 272 5.17 -6.18 8.95
C GLY A 272 3.86 -5.84 8.23
N ARG A 273 2.99 -6.81 7.97
CA ARG A 273 1.71 -6.61 7.28
C ARG A 273 0.55 -7.30 7.99
N THR A 274 -0.61 -6.66 7.94
CA THR A 274 -1.90 -7.26 8.23
C THR A 274 -2.58 -7.68 6.93
N PRO A 275 -3.61 -8.55 6.97
CA PRO A 275 -4.45 -8.82 5.80
C PRO A 275 -4.95 -7.56 5.10
N LEU A 276 -5.38 -6.56 5.88
CA LEU A 276 -5.88 -5.30 5.35
C LEU A 276 -4.76 -4.47 4.71
N SER A 277 -3.59 -4.38 5.35
CA SER A 277 -2.48 -3.59 4.82
C SER A 277 -1.92 -4.19 3.53
N TRP A 278 -1.84 -5.53 3.44
CA TRP A 278 -1.44 -6.22 2.22
C TRP A 278 -2.46 -6.04 1.08
N ALA A 279 -3.76 -6.17 1.37
CA ALA A 279 -4.79 -5.93 0.37
C ALA A 279 -4.78 -4.48 -0.13
N ALA A 280 -4.52 -3.53 0.76
CA ALA A 280 -4.40 -2.11 0.42
C ALA A 280 -3.16 -1.80 -0.42
N GLU A 281 -2.01 -2.38 -0.08
CA GLU A 281 -0.75 -2.27 -0.83
C GLU A 281 -0.88 -2.77 -2.27
N ASN A 282 -1.72 -3.77 -2.52
CA ASN A 282 -1.92 -4.36 -3.85
C ASN A 282 -3.17 -3.83 -4.57
N GLY A 283 -3.89 -2.86 -4.00
CA GLY A 283 -5.06 -2.26 -4.64
C GLY A 283 -6.26 -3.19 -4.77
N LEU A 284 -6.34 -4.21 -3.93
CA LEU A 284 -7.38 -5.22 -3.95
C LEU A 284 -8.65 -4.70 -3.24
N GLU A 285 -9.34 -3.77 -3.88
CA GLU A 285 -10.49 -3.03 -3.31
C GLU A 285 -11.55 -3.95 -2.71
N ASN A 286 -11.90 -5.05 -3.39
CA ASN A 286 -12.89 -6.01 -2.90
C ASN A 286 -12.44 -6.64 -1.57
N TYR A 287 -11.19 -7.11 -1.49
CA TYR A 287 -10.65 -7.68 -0.26
C TYR A 287 -10.60 -6.64 0.86
N VAL A 288 -10.20 -5.41 0.58
CA VAL A 288 -10.22 -4.31 1.57
C VAL A 288 -11.65 -4.11 2.10
N ARG A 289 -12.65 -4.03 1.22
CA ARG A 289 -14.05 -3.85 1.59
C ARG A 289 -14.55 -4.97 2.51
N ILE A 290 -14.21 -6.21 2.20
CA ILE A 290 -14.64 -7.39 2.96
C ILE A 290 -13.94 -7.44 4.31
N LEU A 291 -12.62 -7.26 4.34
CA LEU A 291 -11.84 -7.26 5.58
C LEU A 291 -12.38 -6.22 6.57
N LEU A 292 -12.67 -5.00 6.09
CA LEU A 292 -13.27 -3.96 6.92
C LEU A 292 -14.67 -4.33 7.43
N ARG A 293 -15.54 -4.88 6.57
CA ARG A 293 -16.87 -5.38 6.97
C ARG A 293 -16.79 -6.51 8.01
N LYS A 294 -15.74 -7.33 7.94
CA LYS A 294 -15.47 -8.42 8.89
C LYS A 294 -14.79 -7.95 10.18
N GLY A 295 -14.53 -6.65 10.32
CA GLY A 295 -13.98 -6.06 11.55
C GLY A 295 -12.45 -6.03 11.61
N ALA A 296 -11.75 -6.10 10.46
CA ALA A 296 -10.33 -5.82 10.43
C ALA A 296 -10.06 -4.37 10.89
N THR A 297 -9.14 -4.19 11.82
CA THR A 297 -8.74 -2.87 12.32
C THR A 297 -8.00 -2.13 11.22
N ILE A 298 -8.42 -0.90 10.93
CA ILE A 298 -7.81 -0.07 9.88
C ILE A 298 -6.35 0.21 10.20
N GLU A 299 -6.07 0.54 11.45
CA GLU A 299 -4.73 0.81 11.95
C GLU A 299 -4.43 -0.12 13.12
N VAL A 300 -3.27 -0.75 13.08
CA VAL A 300 -2.76 -1.60 14.16
C VAL A 300 -1.61 -0.86 14.82
N ASP A 301 -1.75 -0.58 16.12
CA ASP A 301 -0.71 0.08 16.92
C ASP A 301 0.43 -0.90 17.23
N SER A 302 1.31 -1.10 16.25
CA SER A 302 2.45 -2.02 16.34
C SER A 302 3.78 -1.36 16.03
N GLY A 303 3.78 -0.11 15.54
CA GLY A 303 4.97 0.62 15.08
C GLY A 303 5.72 0.01 13.89
N LEU A 304 5.42 -1.25 13.53
CA LEU A 304 6.06 -2.05 12.48
C LEU A 304 5.21 -2.13 11.21
N VAL A 305 3.89 -1.99 11.33
CA VAL A 305 2.94 -2.04 10.21
C VAL A 305 2.71 -0.63 9.69
N GLU A 306 3.00 -0.43 8.41
CA GLU A 306 2.64 0.80 7.71
C GLU A 306 1.12 0.87 7.52
N ALA A 307 0.52 2.04 7.77
CA ALA A 307 -0.93 2.21 7.67
C ALA A 307 -1.43 1.83 6.26
N PRO A 308 -2.54 1.07 6.13
CA PRO A 308 -3.10 0.68 4.84
C PRO A 308 -3.31 1.85 3.88
N LEU A 309 -3.71 3.01 4.41
CA LEU A 309 -3.90 4.23 3.63
C LEU A 309 -2.59 4.73 3.01
N SER A 310 -1.48 4.72 3.75
CA SER A 310 -0.16 5.10 3.24
C SER A 310 0.33 4.15 2.14
N LEU A 311 0.15 2.84 2.33
CA LEU A 311 0.50 1.82 1.32
C LEU A 311 -0.28 1.99 0.02
N ALA A 312 -1.61 2.12 0.11
CA ALA A 312 -2.46 2.35 -1.05
C ALA A 312 -2.13 3.69 -1.75
N SER A 313 -1.82 4.72 -0.96
CA SER A 313 -1.46 6.05 -1.47
C SER A 313 -0.15 6.04 -2.24
N ARG A 314 0.89 5.39 -1.69
CA ARG A 314 2.20 5.21 -2.34
C ARG A 314 2.08 4.47 -3.66
N ASN A 315 1.27 3.40 -3.70
CA ASN A 315 1.16 2.53 -4.86
C ASN A 315 0.15 3.01 -5.91
N GLY A 316 -0.60 4.10 -5.64
CA GLY A 316 -1.50 4.71 -6.63
C GLY A 316 -2.91 4.13 -6.69
N HIS A 317 -3.33 3.37 -5.67
CA HIS A 317 -4.61 2.66 -5.67
C HIS A 317 -5.77 3.58 -5.27
N THR A 318 -6.16 4.47 -6.19
CA THR A 318 -7.13 5.55 -5.95
C THR A 318 -8.47 5.08 -5.38
N ALA A 319 -9.03 3.97 -5.88
CA ALA A 319 -10.30 3.44 -5.37
C ALA A 319 -10.18 2.88 -3.95
N THR A 320 -9.06 2.21 -3.65
CA THR A 320 -8.75 1.71 -2.32
C THR A 320 -8.49 2.83 -1.32
N VAL A 321 -7.78 3.90 -1.72
CA VAL A 321 -7.58 5.11 -0.90
C VAL A 321 -8.93 5.71 -0.51
N ARG A 322 -9.81 5.92 -1.50
CA ARG A 322 -11.17 6.43 -1.24
C ARG A 322 -11.93 5.55 -0.26
N LEU A 323 -11.94 4.23 -0.49
CA LEU A 323 -12.62 3.28 0.37
C LEU A 323 -12.10 3.32 1.81
N LEU A 324 -10.78 3.41 2.01
CA LEU A 324 -10.18 3.49 3.35
C LEU A 324 -10.56 4.80 4.06
N LEU A 325 -10.52 5.93 3.35
CA LEU A 325 -10.94 7.22 3.89
C LEU A 325 -12.43 7.24 4.26
N ASP A 326 -13.30 6.70 3.39
CA ASP A 326 -14.75 6.56 3.65
C ASP A 326 -15.05 5.67 4.86
N LYS A 327 -14.11 4.79 5.23
CA LYS A 327 -14.20 3.92 6.41
C LYS A 327 -13.51 4.49 7.65
N GLY A 328 -13.02 5.73 7.58
CA GLY A 328 -12.45 6.42 8.73
C GLY A 328 -10.98 6.10 8.99
N ALA A 329 -10.21 5.74 7.96
CA ALA A 329 -8.75 5.70 8.07
C ALA A 329 -8.20 7.08 8.47
N GLY A 330 -7.20 7.11 9.35
CA GLY A 330 -6.54 8.33 9.78
C GLY A 330 -5.82 8.99 8.60
N VAL A 331 -6.38 10.09 8.09
CA VAL A 331 -5.84 10.81 6.93
C VAL A 331 -4.39 11.27 7.13
N ASP A 332 -4.00 11.53 8.39
CA ASP A 332 -2.66 11.96 8.81
C ASP A 332 -1.90 10.88 9.60
N ALA A 333 -2.27 9.60 9.48
CA ALA A 333 -1.58 8.51 10.18
C ALA A 333 -0.09 8.47 9.82
N LYS A 334 0.78 8.67 10.82
CA LYS A 334 2.23 8.77 10.62
C LYS A 334 2.92 7.42 10.72
N ASP A 335 3.85 7.16 9.80
CA ASP A 335 4.74 6.01 9.89
C ASP A 335 5.93 6.24 10.86
N HIS A 336 6.85 5.27 10.94
CA HIS A 336 8.04 5.35 11.80
C HIS A 336 9.03 6.49 11.42
N LYS A 337 8.92 7.11 10.23
CA LYS A 337 9.67 8.30 9.82
C LYS A 337 8.89 9.59 10.08
N GLY A 338 7.63 9.48 10.50
CA GLY A 338 6.71 10.59 10.65
C GLY A 338 6.00 10.99 9.35
N TRP A 339 6.07 10.16 8.30
CA TRP A 339 5.43 10.45 7.02
C TRP A 339 3.95 10.12 7.06
N THR A 340 3.12 11.05 6.58
CA THR A 340 1.68 10.88 6.39
C THR A 340 1.39 10.24 5.03
N PRO A 341 0.16 9.72 4.78
CA PRO A 341 -0.26 9.26 3.46
C PRO A 341 -0.06 10.31 2.36
N LEU A 342 -0.23 11.60 2.70
CA LEU A 342 0.00 12.72 1.79
C LEU A 342 1.46 12.77 1.32
N VAL A 343 2.42 12.65 2.24
CA VAL A 343 3.85 12.62 1.90
C VAL A 343 4.18 11.41 1.01
N HIS A 344 3.63 10.23 1.30
CA HIS A 344 3.80 9.04 0.46
C HIS A 344 3.24 9.24 -0.95
N ALA A 345 2.05 9.83 -1.09
CA ALA A 345 1.45 10.13 -2.39
C ALA A 345 2.28 11.14 -3.20
N ILE A 346 2.81 12.18 -2.53
CA ILE A 346 3.69 13.19 -3.14
C ILE A 346 4.97 12.52 -3.68
N LEU A 347 5.68 11.76 -2.85
CA LEU A 347 6.94 11.12 -3.24
C LEU A 347 6.77 10.08 -4.36
N ALA A 348 5.58 9.48 -4.47
CA ALA A 348 5.23 8.52 -5.51
C ALA A 348 4.54 9.14 -6.75
N ASP A 349 4.48 10.47 -6.82
CA ASP A 349 3.90 11.25 -7.93
C ASP A 349 2.43 10.87 -8.24
N LYS A 350 1.63 10.68 -7.19
CA LYS A 350 0.22 10.29 -7.29
C LYS A 350 -0.70 11.50 -7.16
N VAL A 351 -0.65 12.41 -8.14
CA VAL A 351 -1.38 13.69 -8.15
C VAL A 351 -2.88 13.56 -7.81
N SER A 352 -3.57 12.53 -8.33
CA SER A 352 -4.99 12.29 -8.04
C SER A 352 -5.26 11.94 -6.57
N ILE A 353 -4.34 11.20 -5.94
CA ILE A 353 -4.41 10.82 -4.53
C ILE A 353 -3.99 11.98 -3.64
N VAL A 354 -2.98 12.78 -4.04
CA VAL A 354 -2.62 14.02 -3.33
C VAL A 354 -3.85 14.91 -3.21
N LYS A 355 -4.54 15.18 -4.34
CA LYS A 355 -5.77 15.95 -4.32
C LYS A 355 -6.84 15.33 -3.43
N MET A 356 -7.06 14.02 -3.54
CA MET A 356 -8.06 13.31 -2.72
C MET A 356 -7.76 13.42 -1.22
N LEU A 357 -6.50 13.26 -0.79
CA LEU A 357 -6.14 13.36 0.62
C LEU A 357 -6.38 14.79 1.15
N LEU A 358 -6.07 15.81 0.35
CA LEU A 358 -6.37 17.21 0.69
C LEU A 358 -7.88 17.47 0.78
N ASP A 359 -8.67 16.93 -0.15
CA ASP A 359 -10.15 17.02 -0.13
C ASP A 359 -10.74 16.35 1.14
N TYR A 360 -10.08 15.34 1.70
CA TYR A 360 -10.44 14.68 2.97
C TYR A 360 -9.79 15.33 4.20
N GLY A 361 -9.14 16.49 4.05
CA GLY A 361 -8.64 17.30 5.15
C GLY A 361 -7.27 16.88 5.70
N ALA A 362 -6.41 16.26 4.87
CA ALA A 362 -5.02 16.00 5.25
C ALA A 362 -4.30 17.30 5.67
N ASP A 363 -3.56 17.26 6.77
CA ASP A 363 -2.81 18.42 7.25
C ASP A 363 -1.63 18.72 6.32
N ILE A 364 -1.77 19.82 5.57
CA ILE A 364 -0.77 20.30 4.61
C ILE A 364 0.56 20.72 5.26
N ASN A 365 0.57 20.90 6.58
CA ASN A 365 1.73 21.29 7.38
C ASN A 365 2.27 20.15 8.25
N ALA A 366 1.71 18.94 8.16
CA ALA A 366 2.13 17.81 8.97
C ALA A 366 3.61 17.49 8.77
N SER A 367 4.42 17.73 9.80
CA SER A 367 5.86 17.54 9.71
C SER A 367 6.30 16.11 10.03
N ASP A 368 7.33 15.64 9.33
CA ASP A 368 8.02 14.38 9.63
C ASP A 368 8.97 14.50 10.84
N LYS A 369 9.69 13.42 11.17
CA LYS A 369 10.66 13.42 12.29
C LYS A 369 11.85 14.36 12.07
N ASN A 370 12.08 14.84 10.86
CA ASN A 370 13.07 15.86 10.54
C ASN A 370 12.45 17.26 10.43
N ALA A 371 11.24 17.44 10.95
CA ALA A 371 10.44 18.66 10.82
C ALA A 371 10.19 19.10 9.37
N ARG A 372 10.22 18.17 8.39
CA ARG A 372 9.94 18.50 6.99
C ARG A 372 8.46 18.41 6.70
N THR A 373 7.93 19.44 6.04
CA THR A 373 6.52 19.52 5.61
C THR A 373 6.30 18.83 4.26
N PRO A 374 5.04 18.54 3.88
CA PRO A 374 4.68 18.02 2.55
C PRO A 374 5.23 18.88 1.40
N LEU A 375 5.22 20.21 1.54
CA LEU A 375 5.79 21.12 0.53
C LEU A 375 7.30 20.88 0.32
N MET A 376 8.07 20.66 1.40
CA MET A 376 9.50 20.37 1.29
C MET A 376 9.77 19.02 0.58
N HIS A 377 8.89 18.03 0.77
CA HIS A 377 8.99 16.76 0.05
C HIS A 377 8.59 16.91 -1.42
N ALA A 378 7.55 17.68 -1.74
CA ALA A 378 7.16 17.97 -3.12
C ALA A 378 8.25 18.72 -3.91
N ILE A 379 8.98 19.63 -3.27
CA ILE A 379 10.13 20.30 -3.90
C ILE A 379 11.19 19.29 -4.36
N LYS A 380 11.41 18.20 -3.61
CA LYS A 380 12.39 17.17 -3.96
C LYS A 380 11.97 16.31 -5.15
N THR A 381 10.67 16.12 -5.38
CA THR A 381 10.18 15.34 -6.53
C THR A 381 10.35 16.10 -7.85
N GLN A 382 10.52 17.42 -7.78
CA GLN A 382 10.67 18.34 -8.91
C GLN A 382 9.44 18.47 -9.82
N ASP A 383 8.32 17.87 -9.43
CA ASP A 383 7.05 18.03 -10.14
C ASP A 383 6.39 19.37 -9.79
N THR A 384 6.48 20.31 -10.74
CA THR A 384 5.86 21.63 -10.59
C THR A 384 4.34 21.58 -10.45
N THR A 385 3.67 20.52 -10.91
CA THR A 385 2.20 20.41 -10.83
C THR A 385 1.75 20.11 -9.40
N THR A 386 2.34 19.11 -8.75
CA THR A 386 2.14 18.81 -7.32
C THR A 386 2.55 19.98 -6.43
N ILE A 387 3.67 20.65 -6.72
CA ILE A 387 4.10 21.83 -5.95
C ILE A 387 3.06 22.95 -6.06
N LYS A 388 2.56 23.27 -7.26
CA LYS A 388 1.52 24.29 -7.45
C LYS A 388 0.22 23.90 -6.74
N MET A 389 -0.17 22.62 -6.81
CA MET A 389 -1.35 22.11 -6.10
C MET A 389 -1.22 22.34 -4.59
N ILE A 390 -0.11 21.91 -3.98
CA ILE A 390 0.15 22.12 -2.56
C ILE A 390 0.13 23.61 -2.21
N LEU A 391 0.78 24.47 -3.01
CA LEU A 391 0.81 25.92 -2.77
C LEU A 391 -0.56 26.61 -2.89
N ASN A 392 -1.54 26.00 -3.55
CA ASN A 392 -2.91 26.51 -3.59
C ASN A 392 -3.65 26.28 -2.27
N GLU A 393 -3.26 25.27 -1.49
CA GLU A 393 -3.78 24.99 -0.15
C GLU A 393 -3.15 25.87 0.94
N ASN A 394 -2.35 26.88 0.56
CA ASN A 394 -1.70 27.84 1.46
C ASN A 394 -0.91 27.20 2.62
N PRO A 395 0.09 26.33 2.33
CA PRO A 395 0.97 25.77 3.35
C PRO A 395 1.78 26.87 4.04
N ASP A 396 2.31 26.55 5.21
CA ASP A 396 3.32 27.36 5.87
C ASP A 396 4.61 27.38 5.04
N ILE A 397 4.82 28.50 4.33
CA ILE A 397 5.98 28.72 3.47
C ILE A 397 7.25 29.04 4.28
N GLU A 398 7.12 29.28 5.58
CA GLU A 398 8.21 29.62 6.50
C GLU A 398 8.58 28.48 7.46
N ALA A 399 7.90 27.33 7.35
CA ALA A 399 8.18 26.14 8.14
C ALA A 399 9.67 25.79 8.05
N LYS A 400 10.27 25.43 9.18
CA LYS A 400 11.71 25.11 9.28
C LYS A 400 11.90 23.64 9.61
N ASP A 401 12.76 22.98 8.85
CA ASP A 401 13.18 21.62 9.16
C ASP A 401 14.19 21.56 10.31
N ASP A 402 14.67 20.37 10.63
CA ASP A 402 15.69 20.11 11.65
C ASP A 402 17.07 20.73 11.33
N LYS A 403 17.26 21.36 10.19
CA LYS A 403 18.46 22.17 9.90
C LYS A 403 18.14 23.66 9.88
N GLY A 404 16.91 24.03 10.21
CA GLY A 404 16.40 25.39 10.10
C GLY A 404 16.11 25.80 8.64
N GLN A 405 16.09 24.85 7.70
CA GLN A 405 15.93 25.14 6.27
C GLN A 405 14.45 25.38 5.96
N THR A 406 14.16 26.46 5.24
CA THR A 406 12.81 26.77 4.75
C THR A 406 12.54 26.11 3.40
N PRO A 407 11.27 26.01 2.94
CA PRO A 407 10.95 25.54 1.58
C PRO A 407 11.73 26.27 0.49
N LEU A 408 11.95 27.58 0.60
CA LEU A 408 12.79 28.33 -0.35
C LEU A 408 14.22 27.79 -0.40
N MET A 409 14.80 27.49 0.76
CA MET A 409 16.16 26.94 0.81
C MET A 409 16.21 25.52 0.21
N HIS A 410 15.21 24.66 0.47
CA HIS A 410 15.09 23.37 -0.22
C HIS A 410 15.01 23.56 -1.74
N ALA A 411 14.21 24.52 -2.22
CA ALA A 411 14.08 24.82 -3.65
C ALA A 411 15.39 25.29 -4.28
N ILE A 412 16.16 26.11 -3.58
CA ILE A 412 17.50 26.55 -4.01
C ILE A 412 18.43 25.35 -4.26
N TRP A 413 18.44 24.36 -3.36
CA TRP A 413 19.27 23.16 -3.50
C TRP A 413 18.86 22.26 -4.68
N THR A 414 17.62 22.38 -5.18
CA THR A 414 17.20 21.69 -6.41
C THR A 414 17.83 22.27 -7.67
N ARG A 415 18.25 23.55 -7.64
CA ARG A 415 18.80 24.32 -8.78
C ARG A 415 17.82 24.47 -9.96
N HIS A 416 16.53 24.23 -9.72
CA HIS A 416 15.48 24.36 -10.73
C HIS A 416 14.80 25.72 -10.63
N ILE A 417 15.15 26.60 -11.56
CA ILE A 417 14.64 27.99 -11.60
C ILE A 417 13.11 28.06 -11.63
N ALA A 418 12.44 27.12 -12.31
CA ALA A 418 10.98 27.06 -12.33
C ALA A 418 10.40 26.85 -10.92
N ILE A 419 10.94 25.91 -10.15
CA ILE A 419 10.50 25.61 -8.78
C ILE A 419 10.80 26.80 -7.86
N ILE A 420 12.01 27.36 -7.95
CA ILE A 420 12.41 28.53 -7.16
C ILE A 420 11.46 29.70 -7.42
N ASN A 421 11.14 29.98 -8.69
CA ASN A 421 10.20 31.05 -9.05
C ASN A 421 8.77 30.78 -8.55
N VAL A 422 8.32 29.52 -8.59
CA VAL A 422 7.02 29.11 -8.04
C VAL A 422 6.97 29.37 -6.53
N ILE A 423 8.01 28.98 -5.78
CA ILE A 423 8.09 29.25 -4.34
C ILE A 423 8.17 30.76 -4.05
N LEU A 424 9.03 31.49 -4.79
CA LEU A 424 9.17 32.95 -4.65
C LEU A 424 7.89 33.73 -5.00
N SER A 425 6.95 33.14 -5.76
CA SER A 425 5.66 33.77 -6.06
C SER A 425 4.76 33.92 -4.84
N LYS A 426 5.01 33.13 -3.79
CA LYS A 426 4.32 33.21 -2.50
C LYS A 426 5.01 34.15 -1.50
N ASN A 427 6.01 34.91 -1.96
CA ASN A 427 6.75 35.90 -1.17
C ASN A 427 7.32 35.36 0.17
N PRO A 428 8.10 34.26 0.15
CA PRO A 428 8.80 33.79 1.33
C PRO A 428 9.82 34.81 1.83
N ASP A 429 10.16 34.73 3.12
CA ASP A 429 11.20 35.56 3.73
C ASP A 429 12.57 35.26 3.11
N ILE A 430 13.07 36.21 2.32
CA ILE A 430 14.39 36.13 1.68
C ILE A 430 15.54 36.28 2.68
N GLU A 431 15.22 36.67 3.92
CA GLU A 431 16.16 36.82 5.03
C GLU A 431 16.06 35.71 6.08
N ALA A 432 15.29 34.65 5.83
CA ALA A 432 15.22 33.52 6.74
C ALA A 432 16.62 32.96 7.06
N ARG A 433 16.86 32.54 8.30
CA ARG A 433 18.15 31.96 8.73
C ARG A 433 17.97 30.50 9.14
N ASN A 434 18.86 29.65 8.64
CA ASN A 434 18.97 28.25 9.06
C ASN A 434 19.76 28.11 10.38
N ARG A 435 19.98 26.88 10.87
CA ARG A 435 20.72 26.64 12.13
C ARG A 435 22.18 27.08 12.08
N GLU A 436 22.77 27.23 10.90
CA GLU A 436 24.13 27.78 10.71
C GLU A 436 24.13 29.31 10.55
N GLY A 437 22.98 29.97 10.65
CA GLY A 437 22.82 31.41 10.41
C GLY A 437 22.86 31.80 8.94
N GLN A 438 22.78 30.83 8.02
CA GLN A 438 22.91 31.10 6.59
C GLN A 438 21.57 31.57 6.00
N SER A 439 21.64 32.62 5.18
CA SER A 439 20.50 33.14 4.41
C SER A 439 20.27 32.34 3.12
N PRO A 440 19.10 32.48 2.46
CA PRO A 440 18.86 31.94 1.12
C PRO A 440 19.93 32.36 0.10
N LEU A 441 20.46 33.59 0.18
CA LEU A 441 21.55 34.03 -0.68
C LEU A 441 22.83 33.21 -0.43
N ILE A 442 23.19 32.97 0.84
CA ILE A 442 24.34 32.13 1.18
C ILE A 442 24.12 30.69 0.69
N GLN A 443 22.92 30.12 0.89
CA GLN A 443 22.59 28.79 0.35
C GLN A 443 22.72 28.75 -1.17
N ALA A 444 22.23 29.77 -1.89
CA ALA A 444 22.34 29.85 -3.35
C ALA A 444 23.79 29.89 -3.82
N ILE A 445 24.66 30.62 -3.12
CA ILE A 445 26.10 30.67 -3.42
C ILE A 445 26.74 29.29 -3.25
N MET A 446 26.36 28.55 -2.21
CA MET A 446 26.87 27.19 -1.96
C MET A 446 26.50 26.19 -3.06
N THR A 447 25.38 26.39 -3.78
CA THR A 447 25.03 25.57 -4.94
C THR A 447 25.91 25.81 -6.17
N GLN A 448 26.65 26.92 -6.19
CA GLN A 448 27.45 27.44 -7.31
C GLN A 448 26.67 27.72 -8.62
N ASP A 449 25.34 27.61 -8.60
CA ASP A 449 24.52 27.86 -9.77
C ASP A 449 24.25 29.37 -9.93
N THR A 450 24.92 29.98 -10.90
CA THR A 450 24.80 31.42 -11.18
C THR A 450 23.38 31.83 -11.56
N ALA A 451 22.56 30.93 -12.13
CA ALA A 451 21.17 31.22 -12.46
C ALA A 451 20.33 31.37 -11.17
N THR A 452 20.44 30.43 -10.25
CA THR A 452 19.79 30.47 -8.93
C THR A 452 20.21 31.70 -8.14
N ILE A 453 21.52 32.01 -8.10
CA ILE A 453 22.04 33.21 -7.42
C ILE A 453 21.45 34.48 -8.05
N LYS A 454 21.39 34.58 -9.39
CA LYS A 454 20.76 35.74 -10.07
C LYS A 454 19.29 35.89 -9.70
N VAL A 455 18.53 34.80 -9.60
CA VAL A 455 17.12 34.83 -9.22
C VAL A 455 16.96 35.33 -7.79
N ILE A 456 17.75 34.83 -6.84
CA ILE A 456 17.72 35.30 -5.45
C ILE A 456 18.14 36.77 -5.36
N LEU A 457 19.22 37.19 -6.03
CA LEU A 457 19.66 38.58 -6.04
C LEU A 457 18.63 39.57 -6.62
N ARG A 458 17.73 39.14 -7.52
CA ARG A 458 16.63 39.99 -8.03
C ARG A 458 15.60 40.34 -6.97
N LYS A 459 15.52 39.56 -5.88
CA LYS A 459 14.67 39.84 -4.72
C LYS A 459 15.34 40.79 -3.71
N ASN A 460 16.49 41.38 -4.06
CA ASN A 460 17.27 42.33 -3.24
C ASN A 460 17.52 41.84 -1.79
N PRO A 461 18.07 40.63 -1.60
CA PRO A 461 18.49 40.18 -0.27
C PRO A 461 19.60 41.07 0.29
N ASN A 462 19.77 41.04 1.60
CA ASN A 462 20.89 41.65 2.28
C ASN A 462 22.20 40.97 1.86
N ILE A 463 22.98 41.67 1.04
CA ILE A 463 24.27 41.21 0.52
C ILE A 463 25.33 41.09 1.63
N GLU A 464 25.08 41.64 2.82
CA GLU A 464 25.95 41.60 4.00
C GLU A 464 25.41 40.69 5.12
N ALA A 465 24.44 39.82 4.80
CA ALA A 465 23.92 38.84 5.75
C ALA A 465 25.06 37.95 6.31
N ARG A 466 25.22 37.91 7.63
CA ARG A 466 26.27 37.13 8.29
C ARG A 466 25.73 35.80 8.82
N ASP A 467 26.49 34.74 8.60
CA ASP A 467 26.26 33.44 9.25
C ASP A 467 26.80 33.42 10.69
N ASN A 468 26.65 32.29 11.40
CA ASN A 468 27.09 32.16 12.79
C ASN A 468 28.61 32.29 12.98
N LYS A 469 29.41 32.19 11.91
CA LYS A 469 30.87 32.43 11.91
C LYS A 469 31.21 33.86 11.45
N HIS A 470 30.21 34.74 11.45
CA HIS A 470 30.28 36.10 10.94
C HIS A 470 30.71 36.22 9.48
N ARG A 471 30.53 35.17 8.66
CA ARG A 471 30.90 35.18 7.24
C ARG A 471 29.79 35.79 6.40
N THR A 472 30.16 36.71 5.51
CA THR A 472 29.27 37.33 4.52
C THR A 472 29.14 36.44 3.27
N PRO A 473 28.16 36.69 2.38
CA PRO A 473 28.03 36.02 1.09
C PRO A 473 29.31 36.10 0.24
N LEU A 474 30.04 37.22 0.27
CA LEU A 474 31.31 37.38 -0.44
C LEU A 474 32.37 36.40 0.09
N MET A 475 32.45 36.23 1.40
CA MET A 475 33.38 35.28 2.04
C MET A 475 33.04 33.82 1.68
N HIS A 476 31.76 33.48 1.58
CA HIS A 476 31.33 32.16 1.09
C HIS A 476 31.72 31.95 -0.38
N ALA A 477 31.55 32.95 -1.24
CA ALA A 477 31.97 32.88 -2.64
C ALA A 477 33.49 32.72 -2.81
N LEU A 478 34.28 33.32 -1.90
CA LEU A 478 35.73 33.20 -1.86
C LEU A 478 36.20 31.81 -1.44
N ASN A 479 35.56 31.21 -0.43
CA ASN A 479 35.86 29.83 -0.02
C ASN A 479 35.60 28.81 -1.15
N ILE A 480 34.60 29.09 -2.00
CA ILE A 480 34.29 28.28 -3.18
C ILE A 480 35.26 28.57 -4.35
N ALA A 481 35.95 29.71 -4.31
CA ALA A 481 36.83 30.22 -5.37
C ALA A 481 36.16 30.43 -6.74
N ASN A 482 34.86 30.76 -6.75
CA ASN A 482 34.12 31.00 -7.99
C ASN A 482 34.16 32.49 -8.39
N ARG A 483 35.03 32.81 -9.34
CA ARG A 483 35.27 34.18 -9.83
C ARG A 483 34.01 34.88 -10.34
N THR A 484 33.08 34.14 -10.95
CA THR A 484 31.83 34.72 -11.48
C THR A 484 30.93 35.18 -10.35
N ILE A 485 30.78 34.36 -9.30
CA ILE A 485 29.98 34.70 -8.12
C ILE A 485 30.61 35.87 -7.37
N ILE A 486 31.93 35.85 -7.16
CA ILE A 486 32.67 36.96 -6.52
C ILE A 486 32.40 38.28 -7.25
N ARG A 487 32.56 38.30 -8.57
CA ARG A 487 32.26 39.51 -9.38
C ARG A 487 30.79 39.92 -9.31
N MET A 488 29.86 38.98 -9.25
CA MET A 488 28.44 39.31 -9.11
C MET A 488 28.15 40.03 -7.79
N LEU A 489 28.76 39.58 -6.68
CA LEU A 489 28.61 40.20 -5.36
C LEU A 489 29.32 41.55 -5.28
N LEU A 490 30.54 41.67 -5.80
CA LEU A 490 31.27 42.95 -5.85
C LEU A 490 30.54 44.00 -6.70
N LYS A 491 29.92 43.61 -7.83
CA LYS A 491 29.04 44.50 -8.62
C LYS A 491 27.80 44.96 -7.86
N LYS A 492 27.43 44.27 -6.78
CA LYS A 492 26.35 44.64 -5.86
C LYS A 492 26.87 45.38 -4.62
N ASN A 493 28.10 45.91 -4.69
CA ASN A 493 28.78 46.64 -3.62
C ASN A 493 28.92 45.84 -2.32
N ALA A 494 29.19 44.54 -2.43
CA ALA A 494 29.53 43.74 -1.26
C ALA A 494 30.78 44.31 -0.56
N ASP A 495 30.74 44.40 0.77
CA ASP A 495 31.82 44.98 1.57
C ASP A 495 33.09 44.12 1.48
N ILE A 496 34.12 44.69 0.86
CA ILE A 496 35.41 44.04 0.62
C ILE A 496 36.29 44.02 1.88
N GLU A 497 35.94 44.78 2.91
CA GLU A 497 36.65 44.88 4.18
C GLU A 497 35.90 44.21 5.35
N ALA A 498 34.80 43.52 5.06
CA ALA A 498 34.06 42.77 6.06
C ALA A 498 35.00 41.79 6.80
N ARG A 499 34.78 41.61 8.10
CA ARG A 499 35.62 40.73 8.95
C ARG A 499 34.81 39.57 9.49
N ASN A 500 35.33 38.35 9.37
CA ASN A 500 34.73 37.17 9.99
C ASN A 500 35.08 37.07 11.50
N GLU A 501 34.71 35.99 12.16
CA GLU A 501 34.97 35.76 13.59
C GLU A 501 36.48 35.80 13.95
N GLN A 502 37.37 35.42 13.03
CA GLN A 502 38.83 35.47 13.21
C GLN A 502 39.43 36.85 12.82
N GLY A 503 38.58 37.80 12.43
CA GLY A 503 38.98 39.11 11.93
C GLY A 503 39.59 39.07 10.52
N LEU A 504 39.45 37.97 9.78
CA LEU A 504 39.95 37.84 8.41
C LEU A 504 39.08 38.65 7.44
N THR A 505 39.73 39.42 6.57
CA THR A 505 39.08 40.12 5.45
C THR A 505 38.89 39.19 4.24
N PRO A 506 38.01 39.51 3.27
CA PRO A 506 37.94 38.86 1.97
C PRO A 506 39.30 38.62 1.31
N LEU A 507 40.21 39.60 1.37
CA LEU A 507 41.57 39.47 0.82
C LEU A 507 42.37 38.39 1.55
N MET A 508 42.33 38.36 2.88
CA MET A 508 43.00 37.33 3.67
C MET A 508 42.41 35.94 3.39
N LEU A 509 41.09 35.82 3.32
CA LEU A 509 40.41 34.55 3.02
C LEU A 509 40.74 34.01 1.63
N ALA A 510 40.98 34.87 0.64
CA ALA A 510 41.45 34.45 -0.67
C ALA A 510 42.86 33.84 -0.66
N ILE A 511 43.65 34.12 0.39
CA ILE A 511 45.03 33.67 0.54
C ILE A 511 45.10 32.41 1.40
N VAL A 512 44.36 32.36 2.52
CA VAL A 512 44.40 31.23 3.47
C VAL A 512 43.97 29.93 2.78
N GLU A 513 44.68 28.83 3.04
CA GLU A 513 44.28 27.48 2.62
C GLU A 513 43.15 26.93 3.51
N THR A 514 42.02 27.64 3.57
CA THR A 514 40.86 27.14 4.31
C THR A 514 40.11 26.10 3.47
N LEU A 515 40.51 24.84 3.65
CA LEU A 515 39.67 23.64 3.56
C LEU A 515 38.95 23.42 2.23
N ASN A 516 39.71 22.99 1.21
CA ASN A 516 39.28 21.99 0.22
C ASN A 516 40.39 21.59 -0.77
N GLY A 517 41.68 21.72 -0.43
CA GLY A 517 42.82 21.02 -1.07
C GLY A 517 43.03 21.16 -2.60
N HIS A 518 42.21 21.93 -3.31
CA HIS A 518 42.09 21.84 -4.77
C HIS A 518 41.95 23.18 -5.50
N ILE A 519 42.21 24.32 -4.85
CA ILE A 519 42.30 25.58 -5.60
C ILE A 519 43.68 25.63 -6.26
N SER A 520 43.72 25.41 -7.57
CA SER A 520 44.94 25.57 -8.37
C SER A 520 45.47 27.00 -8.26
N CYS A 521 46.78 27.14 -8.07
CA CYS A 521 47.53 28.40 -7.87
C CYS A 521 47.11 29.57 -8.81
N PRO A 522 46.88 29.37 -10.13
CA PRO A 522 46.50 30.46 -11.03
C PRO A 522 45.13 31.08 -10.71
N THR A 523 44.19 30.28 -10.19
CA THR A 523 42.85 30.77 -9.83
C THR A 523 42.90 31.64 -8.60
N ARG A 524 43.78 31.31 -7.63
CA ARG A 524 43.96 32.07 -6.39
C ARG A 524 44.55 33.45 -6.65
N LYS A 525 45.65 33.52 -7.42
CA LYS A 525 46.27 34.79 -7.81
C LYS A 525 45.27 35.73 -8.50
N ASN A 526 44.48 35.20 -9.43
CA ASN A 526 43.43 35.97 -10.13
C ASN A 526 42.34 36.51 -9.19
N ILE A 527 41.96 35.76 -8.15
CA ILE A 527 40.96 36.22 -7.16
C ILE A 527 41.56 37.34 -6.31
N VAL A 528 42.80 37.18 -5.84
CA VAL A 528 43.54 38.21 -5.10
C VAL A 528 43.68 39.49 -5.94
N GLU A 529 44.06 39.38 -7.22
CA GLU A 529 44.10 40.52 -8.15
C GLU A 529 42.74 41.22 -8.26
N VAL A 530 41.65 40.46 -8.39
CA VAL A 530 40.30 41.04 -8.45
C VAL A 530 39.98 41.80 -7.17
N LEU A 531 40.31 41.27 -5.99
CA LEU A 531 40.04 41.95 -4.72
C LEU A 531 40.88 43.22 -4.55
N ILE A 532 42.18 43.18 -4.89
CA ILE A 532 43.06 44.36 -4.89
C ILE A 532 42.53 45.44 -5.83
N LEU A 533 42.11 45.07 -7.05
CA LEU A 533 41.52 46.00 -8.01
C LEU A 533 40.22 46.66 -7.52
N HIS A 534 39.49 46.01 -6.61
CA HIS A 534 38.28 46.56 -5.99
C HIS A 534 38.57 47.31 -4.68
N GLY A 535 39.84 47.57 -4.37
CA GLY A 535 40.27 48.44 -3.27
C GLY A 535 40.46 47.73 -1.93
N ALA A 536 40.70 46.42 -1.92
CA ALA A 536 40.97 45.70 -0.67
C ALA A 536 42.23 46.24 0.04
N ASP A 537 42.18 46.42 1.37
CA ASP A 537 43.33 46.86 2.16
C ASP A 537 44.39 45.75 2.26
N ILE A 538 45.46 45.93 1.50
CA ILE A 538 46.60 45.02 1.38
C ILE A 538 47.35 44.85 2.71
N ASN A 539 47.21 45.79 3.64
CA ASN A 539 47.92 45.82 4.92
C ASN A 539 46.99 45.66 6.13
N ALA A 540 45.72 45.29 5.91
CA ALA A 540 44.79 44.98 6.99
C ALA A 540 45.40 43.92 7.93
N LYS A 541 45.08 43.98 9.23
CA LYS A 541 45.52 42.99 10.22
C LYS A 541 44.33 42.20 10.76
N ASN A 542 44.44 40.88 10.87
CA ASN A 542 43.44 40.04 11.53
C ASN A 542 43.55 40.14 13.07
N LEU A 543 42.76 39.36 13.83
CA LEU A 543 42.83 39.36 15.30
C LEU A 543 44.17 38.84 15.86
N HIS A 544 44.94 38.10 15.07
CA HIS A 544 46.28 37.63 15.41
C HIS A 544 47.38 38.62 15.01
N GLY A 545 47.03 39.76 14.42
CA GLY A 545 47.97 40.75 13.91
C GLY A 545 48.63 40.38 12.58
N GLU A 546 48.21 39.28 11.94
CA GLU A 546 48.72 38.83 10.65
C GLU A 546 48.16 39.70 9.51
N THR A 547 49.03 40.09 8.57
CA THR A 547 48.66 40.79 7.33
C THR A 547 48.44 39.81 6.16
N PRO A 548 47.79 40.21 5.05
CA PRO A 548 47.76 39.40 3.84
C PRO A 548 49.14 38.89 3.39
N LEU A 549 50.18 39.73 3.54
CA LEU A 549 51.56 39.37 3.20
C LEU A 549 52.14 38.31 4.16
N SER A 550 51.93 38.45 5.47
CA SER A 550 52.41 37.45 6.44
C SER A 550 51.70 36.11 6.27
N ILE A 551 50.39 36.13 5.97
CA ILE A 551 49.61 34.92 5.66
C ILE A 551 50.15 34.28 4.38
N ALA A 552 50.30 35.02 3.28
CA ALA A 552 50.81 34.47 2.02
C ALA A 552 52.21 33.86 2.15
N THR A 553 53.06 34.43 3.01
CA THR A 553 54.40 33.92 3.32
C THR A 553 54.33 32.62 4.12
N LYS A 554 53.45 32.56 5.13
CA LYS A 554 53.23 31.38 5.99
C LYS A 554 52.67 30.19 5.19
N GLU A 555 51.74 30.46 4.27
CA GLU A 555 51.12 29.44 3.40
C GLU A 555 52.00 29.07 2.18
N GLY A 556 53.15 29.73 2.00
CA GLY A 556 54.11 29.41 0.93
C GLY A 556 53.69 29.87 -0.49
N HIS A 557 52.79 30.84 -0.62
CA HIS A 557 52.26 31.33 -1.90
C HIS A 557 53.16 32.42 -2.52
N GLY A 558 54.32 32.03 -3.05
CA GLY A 558 55.35 32.97 -3.53
C GLY A 558 54.89 33.95 -4.62
N ASP A 559 53.98 33.52 -5.50
CA ASP A 559 53.40 34.36 -6.55
C ASP A 559 52.41 35.42 -6.00
N ILE A 560 51.67 35.08 -4.94
CA ILE A 560 50.81 36.01 -4.20
C ILE A 560 51.66 36.97 -3.37
N VAL A 561 52.75 36.49 -2.74
CA VAL A 561 53.71 37.36 -2.05
C VAL A 561 54.28 38.41 -3.01
N GLU A 562 54.70 38.00 -4.20
CA GLU A 562 55.18 38.92 -5.23
C GLU A 562 54.09 39.91 -5.66
N LEU A 563 52.86 39.44 -5.88
CA LEU A 563 51.72 40.28 -6.25
C LEU A 563 51.41 41.33 -5.16
N LEU A 564 51.36 40.93 -3.90
CA LEU A 564 51.08 41.82 -2.77
C LEU A 564 52.18 42.88 -2.63
N LEU A 565 53.46 42.48 -2.72
CA LEU A 565 54.60 43.41 -2.66
C LEU A 565 54.57 44.42 -3.82
N ARG A 566 54.25 43.99 -5.05
CA ARG A 566 54.10 44.88 -6.21
C ARG A 566 52.98 45.90 -6.04
N ASN A 567 51.94 45.56 -5.28
CA ASN A 567 50.80 46.44 -5.01
C ASN A 567 50.93 47.21 -3.67
N GLY A 568 52.12 47.26 -3.06
CA GLY A 568 52.38 48.13 -1.90
C GLY A 568 52.19 47.47 -0.53
N ALA A 569 52.24 46.14 -0.43
CA ALA A 569 52.30 45.46 0.85
C ALA A 569 53.57 45.84 1.63
N ILE A 570 53.41 46.22 2.90
CA ILE A 570 54.52 46.61 3.76
C ILE A 570 55.23 45.34 4.22
N ARG A 571 56.54 45.24 3.93
CA ARG A 571 57.37 44.15 4.45
C ARG A 571 57.38 44.21 5.97
N GLU A 572 56.83 43.20 6.61
CA GLU A 572 56.86 43.11 8.06
C GLU A 572 58.30 42.92 8.52
N THR A 573 58.81 43.89 9.27
CA THR A 573 60.03 43.75 10.07
C THR A 573 59.67 43.03 11.36
N THR A 574 59.33 41.73 11.29
CA THR A 574 59.02 40.98 12.51
C THR A 574 60.29 40.81 13.35
N ARG A 575 60.19 41.30 14.60
CA ARG A 575 61.04 40.86 15.71
C ARG A 575 61.12 39.34 15.69
N GLN A 576 62.36 38.87 15.80
CA GLN A 576 62.79 37.48 15.78
C GLN A 576 61.86 36.55 16.59
N THR A 577 61.12 35.69 15.92
CA THR A 577 60.67 34.43 16.52
C THR A 577 61.74 33.35 16.25
N PRO A 578 61.99 32.43 17.19
CA PRO A 578 63.07 31.43 17.07
C PRO A 578 62.99 30.52 15.84
N MET A 579 61.82 30.38 15.22
CA MET A 579 61.60 29.61 13.98
C MET A 579 62.23 30.27 12.73
N ALA A 580 62.37 31.60 12.69
CA ALA A 580 63.00 32.29 11.56
C ALA A 580 64.53 32.06 11.51
N ARG A 581 65.15 31.62 12.61
CA ARG A 581 66.57 31.23 12.63
C ARG A 581 66.83 29.95 11.83
N LEU A 582 65.89 29.01 11.81
CA LEU A 582 66.05 27.74 11.10
C LEU A 582 65.95 27.90 9.58
N ALA A 583 65.05 28.77 9.10
CA ALA A 583 64.94 29.08 7.66
C ALA A 583 66.19 29.81 7.12
N ARG A 584 66.85 30.62 7.96
CA ARG A 584 68.08 31.33 7.56
C ARG A 584 69.31 30.42 7.54
N MET A 585 69.30 29.32 8.31
CA MET A 585 70.36 28.30 8.27
C MET A 585 70.31 27.45 6.99
N SER A 586 69.14 27.26 6.36
CA SER A 586 69.07 26.56 5.07
C SER A 586 69.55 27.43 3.89
N GLN A 587 69.32 28.76 3.94
CA GLN A 587 69.83 29.68 2.92
C GLN A 587 71.36 29.92 3.01
N GLN A 588 71.96 29.88 4.22
CA GLN A 588 73.42 29.95 4.36
C GLN A 588 74.14 28.64 3.95
N GLY A 589 73.44 27.51 3.92
CA GLY A 589 73.95 26.25 3.37
C GLY A 589 73.99 26.21 1.84
N MET A 590 73.08 26.93 1.17
CA MET A 590 73.07 27.02 -0.30
C MET A 590 74.06 28.04 -0.88
N LEU A 591 74.50 29.03 -0.09
CA LEU A 591 75.47 30.05 -0.52
C LEU A 591 76.95 29.61 -0.38
N LYS A 592 77.23 28.40 0.09
CA LYS A 592 78.60 27.80 0.08
C LYS A 592 78.86 26.85 -1.10
N LEU A 593 77.86 26.61 -1.96
CA LEU A 593 77.99 25.70 -3.12
C LEU A 593 78.27 26.42 -4.45
N PHE A 594 78.26 27.76 -4.47
CA PHE A 594 78.64 28.56 -5.63
C PHE A 594 79.48 29.76 -5.19
N GLY A 595 80.82 29.60 -5.20
CA GLY A 595 81.75 30.73 -5.12
C GLY A 595 83.01 30.51 -4.28
N SER A 596 84.03 29.86 -4.86
CA SER A 596 85.41 30.34 -4.78
C SER A 596 86.18 29.75 -5.97
N GLU A 597 86.46 30.60 -6.95
CA GLU A 597 87.44 30.39 -8.00
C GLU A 597 88.84 30.22 -7.39
N SER A 598 89.58 29.26 -7.94
CA SER A 598 91.02 29.37 -8.22
C SER A 598 91.33 28.43 -9.38
#